data_AF-A0A7W4K4G6-F1
#
_entry.id   AF-A0A7W4K4G6-F1
#
_cell.length_a   1.000
_cell.length_b   1.000
_cell.length_c   1.000
_cell.angle_alpha   90.00
_cell.angle_beta   90.00
_cell.angle_gamma   90.00
#
_symmetry.space_group_name_H-M   'P 1'
#
loop_
_entity.id
_entity.type
_entity.pdbx_description
1 polymer ?
#
loop_
_entity_poly.entity_id
_entity_poly.type
_entity_poly.pdbx_seq_one_letter_code
_entity_poly.pdbx_strand_id
1 'polypeptide(L)'
;MLAAGPRVRPWTGNVVLPDVPRDPAALDAWIAAGERRAGPLRPDTGARIVWADPVHPARTACAMVYLHGFTASQGEGFPAHRDLARLFGCNLYLSRLPGHGLRAPDAMRGLSAARLMQGAATALAVGRAIGDRVIVIGTSTGGALALALAAQQPQAVSALVLWSPLVRERGNQLDPLLWPWGTSLMWLVHNHGQDVTHEPALGPVWTGDVHLDGYVALAELTRGLMTDDVFRQVTAPVFMGYYDRDPDHQDPTVSVAAMRKMYDRLATPDTLRRRVDFPDADTHVIASSLRSHAAAAVCRATQAYLHDVVGLPYAPGVDIGLCDAIRPDIVP
;
A
#
# COMPACT_ATOMS: atom_id res chain seq x y z
N MET A 1 7.53 37.08 14.25
CA MET A 1 7.88 35.85 14.99
C MET A 1 7.00 34.64 14.64
N LEU A 2 5.71 34.80 14.32
CA LEU A 2 4.82 33.70 13.89
C LEU A 2 5.31 32.92 12.65
N ALA A 3 5.97 33.59 11.69
CA ALA A 3 6.43 32.96 10.44
C ALA A 3 7.67 32.03 10.57
N ALA A 4 8.31 31.95 11.74
CA ALA A 4 9.57 31.20 11.94
C ALA A 4 9.40 29.90 12.76
N GLY A 5 8.16 29.46 13.00
CA GLY A 5 7.87 28.25 13.76
C GLY A 5 8.35 26.95 13.08
N PRO A 6 8.47 25.86 13.86
CA PRO A 6 8.71 24.54 13.31
C PRO A 6 7.59 24.16 12.35
N ARG A 7 7.94 23.43 11.29
CA ARG A 7 7.01 22.95 10.26
C ARG A 7 7.47 21.60 9.75
N VAL A 8 6.52 20.77 9.32
CA VAL A 8 6.85 19.52 8.64
C VAL A 8 7.57 19.84 7.33
N ARG A 9 8.64 19.08 7.05
CA ARG A 9 9.40 19.22 5.82
C ARG A 9 9.17 17.98 4.95
N PRO A 10 8.88 18.17 3.65
CA PRO A 10 8.80 17.05 2.71
C PRO A 10 10.04 16.16 2.79
N TRP A 11 9.86 14.84 2.78
CA TRP A 11 10.98 13.90 2.75
C TRP A 11 11.31 13.53 1.31
N THR A 12 12.53 13.85 0.87
CA THR A 12 13.00 13.61 -0.52
C THR A 12 14.17 12.62 -0.56
N GLY A 13 14.29 11.77 0.46
CA GLY A 13 15.38 10.81 0.56
C GLY A 13 15.19 9.61 -0.36
N ASN A 14 16.25 8.80 -0.45
CA ASN A 14 16.22 7.51 -1.12
C ASN A 14 16.38 6.38 -0.09
N VAL A 15 15.83 5.21 -0.41
CA VAL A 15 16.01 3.99 0.37
C VAL A 15 16.89 2.99 -0.35
N VAL A 16 17.65 2.22 0.44
CA VAL A 16 18.43 1.07 -0.02
C VAL A 16 17.69 -0.19 0.41
N LEU A 17 17.57 -1.15 -0.50
CA LEU A 17 16.99 -2.45 -0.20
C LEU A 17 17.92 -3.20 0.78
N PRO A 18 17.43 -3.64 1.95
CA PRO A 18 18.25 -4.38 2.89
C PRO A 18 18.54 -5.78 2.37
N ASP A 19 19.64 -6.38 2.85
CA ASP A 19 19.87 -7.81 2.67
C ASP A 19 18.91 -8.62 3.55
N VAL A 20 18.30 -9.64 2.96
CA VAL A 20 17.41 -10.59 3.64
C VAL A 20 17.86 -12.02 3.35
N PRO A 21 17.56 -12.99 4.23
CA PRO A 21 17.86 -14.39 3.96
C PRO A 21 17.20 -14.88 2.65
N ARG A 22 17.91 -15.74 1.92
CA ARG A 22 17.40 -16.35 0.67
C ARG A 22 16.87 -17.77 0.88
N ASP A 23 17.32 -18.44 1.94
CA ASP A 23 16.75 -19.72 2.34
C ASP A 23 15.32 -19.48 2.88
N PRO A 24 14.30 -20.21 2.37
CA PRO A 24 12.90 -20.00 2.76
C PRO A 24 12.64 -20.09 4.26
N ALA A 25 13.20 -21.10 4.93
CA ALA A 25 13.00 -21.29 6.36
C ALA A 25 13.70 -20.20 7.19
N ALA A 26 14.91 -19.81 6.80
CA ALA A 26 15.62 -18.69 7.42
C ALA A 26 14.90 -17.35 7.22
N LEU A 27 14.26 -17.15 6.05
CA LEU A 27 13.50 -15.95 5.75
C LEU A 27 12.23 -15.85 6.59
N ASP A 28 11.46 -16.95 6.69
CA ASP A 28 10.28 -17.01 7.57
C ASP A 28 10.67 -16.76 9.05
N ALA A 29 11.77 -17.35 9.52
CA ALA A 29 12.29 -17.12 10.86
C ALA A 29 12.72 -15.65 11.08
N TRP A 30 13.32 -15.02 10.07
CA TRP A 30 13.74 -13.62 10.10
C TRP A 30 12.54 -12.67 10.17
N ILE A 31 11.49 -12.93 9.38
CA ILE A 31 10.22 -12.18 9.43
C ILE A 31 9.59 -12.32 10.82
N ALA A 32 9.44 -13.55 11.31
CA ALA A 32 8.85 -13.81 12.62
C ALA A 32 9.64 -13.14 13.76
N ALA A 33 10.97 -13.07 13.67
CA ALA A 33 11.79 -12.34 14.62
C ALA A 33 11.57 -10.83 14.53
N GLY A 34 11.36 -10.27 13.34
CA GLY A 34 10.96 -8.88 13.14
C GLY A 34 9.64 -8.56 13.82
N GLU A 35 8.65 -9.41 13.64
CA GLU A 35 7.33 -9.25 14.25
C GLU A 35 7.39 -9.30 15.79
N ARG A 36 8.18 -10.23 16.36
CA ARG A 36 8.42 -10.28 17.81
C ARG A 36 9.09 -9.00 18.35
N ARG A 37 10.02 -8.40 17.60
CA ARG A 37 10.69 -7.15 17.99
C ARG A 37 9.78 -5.92 17.92
N ALA A 38 8.80 -5.93 17.02
CA ALA A 38 7.89 -4.80 16.84
C ALA A 38 6.93 -4.61 18.04
N GLY A 39 6.61 -5.69 18.75
CA GLY A 39 5.74 -5.69 19.92
C GLY A 39 4.42 -6.45 19.69
N PRO A 40 3.49 -6.40 20.66
CA PRO A 40 2.24 -7.15 20.59
C PRO A 40 1.37 -6.73 19.39
N LEU A 41 1.03 -7.70 18.55
CA LEU A 41 0.22 -7.50 17.35
C LEU A 41 -1.27 -7.69 17.64
N ARG A 42 -2.11 -6.96 16.90
CA ARG A 42 -3.53 -7.29 16.76
C ARG A 42 -3.68 -8.63 16.00
N PRO A 43 -4.77 -9.37 16.22
CA PRO A 43 -5.00 -10.64 15.54
C PRO A 43 -4.81 -10.53 14.03
N ASP A 44 -4.03 -11.46 13.47
CA ASP A 44 -3.77 -11.62 12.04
C ASP A 44 -3.19 -10.42 11.26
N THR A 45 -2.56 -9.47 11.95
CA THR A 45 -1.95 -8.28 11.31
C THR A 45 -0.45 -8.42 11.00
N GLY A 46 0.16 -9.54 11.40
CA GLY A 46 1.60 -9.76 11.25
C GLY A 46 2.04 -10.00 9.82
N ALA A 47 3.25 -9.53 9.50
CA ALA A 47 3.87 -9.78 8.21
C ALA A 47 4.20 -11.27 8.02
N ARG A 48 3.98 -11.80 6.82
CA ARG A 48 4.26 -13.22 6.49
C ARG A 48 4.37 -13.48 5.00
N ILE A 49 4.96 -14.60 4.65
CA ILE A 49 4.93 -15.13 3.28
C ILE A 49 3.77 -16.14 3.17
N VAL A 50 3.02 -16.04 2.08
CA VAL A 50 2.11 -17.07 1.60
C VAL A 50 2.80 -17.73 0.42
N TRP A 51 3.38 -18.90 0.67
CA TRP A 51 4.07 -19.69 -0.34
C TRP A 51 3.09 -20.30 -1.33
N ALA A 52 3.42 -20.25 -2.62
CA ALA A 52 2.60 -20.84 -3.68
C ALA A 52 2.55 -22.39 -3.55
N ASP A 53 3.67 -23.01 -3.16
CA ASP A 53 3.75 -24.40 -2.70
C ASP A 53 4.20 -24.41 -1.23
N PRO A 54 3.27 -24.53 -0.26
CA PRO A 54 3.61 -24.58 1.15
C PRO A 54 4.25 -25.92 1.58
N VAL A 55 4.16 -26.97 0.76
CA VAL A 55 4.81 -28.27 1.04
C VAL A 55 6.29 -28.19 0.70
N HIS A 56 6.64 -27.47 -0.36
CA HIS A 56 8.03 -27.21 -0.77
C HIS A 56 8.28 -25.71 -0.98
N PRO A 57 8.37 -24.92 0.11
CA PRO A 57 8.65 -23.49 0.02
C PRO A 57 9.93 -23.23 -0.77
N ALA A 58 9.81 -22.44 -1.84
CA ALA A 58 10.92 -22.09 -2.70
C ALA A 58 10.64 -20.78 -3.44
N ARG A 59 11.71 -20.14 -3.90
CA ARG A 59 11.63 -18.99 -4.82
C ARG A 59 10.96 -19.43 -6.13
N THR A 60 10.01 -18.65 -6.64
CA THR A 60 9.27 -18.97 -7.88
C THR A 60 9.55 -17.92 -8.97
N ALA A 61 9.01 -18.14 -10.18
CA ALA A 61 9.14 -17.18 -11.28
C ALA A 61 8.49 -15.81 -10.99
N CYS A 62 7.60 -15.75 -9.98
CA CYS A 62 6.83 -14.56 -9.66
C CYS A 62 6.65 -14.38 -8.14
N ALA A 63 6.83 -13.16 -7.66
CA ALA A 63 6.43 -12.75 -6.33
C ALA A 63 5.49 -11.55 -6.39
N MET A 64 4.47 -11.56 -5.55
CA MET A 64 3.63 -10.41 -5.27
C MET A 64 3.99 -9.86 -3.89
N VAL A 65 4.10 -8.53 -3.77
CA VAL A 65 4.29 -7.84 -2.48
C VAL A 65 3.08 -6.96 -2.25
N TYR A 66 2.38 -7.16 -1.13
CA TYR A 66 1.25 -6.32 -0.76
C TYR A 66 1.64 -5.26 0.26
N LEU A 67 1.40 -3.99 -0.07
CA LEU A 67 1.55 -2.83 0.79
C LEU A 67 0.16 -2.26 1.11
N HIS A 68 -0.24 -2.34 2.38
CA HIS A 68 -1.53 -1.81 2.85
C HIS A 68 -1.51 -0.29 3.03
N GLY A 69 -2.69 0.30 3.22
CA GLY A 69 -2.93 1.71 3.47
C GLY A 69 -2.66 2.15 4.91
N PHE A 70 -2.78 3.45 5.16
CA PHE A 70 -2.67 4.02 6.50
C PHE A 70 -3.75 3.44 7.42
N THR A 71 -3.40 3.26 8.70
CA THR A 71 -4.22 2.61 9.77
C THR A 71 -4.55 1.13 9.57
N ALA A 72 -4.42 0.62 8.35
CA ALA A 72 -4.75 -0.74 7.95
C ALA A 72 -3.71 -1.80 8.36
N SER A 73 -3.95 -3.01 7.88
CA SER A 73 -3.04 -4.17 7.88
C SER A 73 -3.32 -5.01 6.64
N GLN A 74 -2.65 -6.16 6.50
CA GLN A 74 -2.75 -7.02 5.31
C GLN A 74 -4.20 -7.38 4.91
N GLY A 75 -5.11 -7.54 5.88
CA GLY A 75 -6.51 -7.88 5.62
C GLY A 75 -7.27 -6.87 4.73
N GLU A 76 -6.72 -5.67 4.52
CA GLU A 76 -7.30 -4.67 3.62
C GLU A 76 -7.35 -5.14 2.15
N GLY A 77 -6.37 -5.91 1.70
CA GLY A 77 -6.31 -6.39 0.32
C GLY A 77 -6.99 -7.75 0.12
N PHE A 78 -7.53 -8.33 1.19
CA PHE A 78 -8.17 -9.63 1.15
C PHE A 78 -9.61 -9.55 0.60
N PRO A 79 -10.05 -10.56 -0.18
CA PRO A 79 -9.29 -11.71 -0.69
C PRO A 79 -8.48 -11.43 -1.96
N ALA A 80 -8.71 -10.29 -2.62
CA ALA A 80 -8.20 -9.97 -3.96
C ALA A 80 -6.69 -10.23 -4.13
N HIS A 81 -5.83 -9.77 -3.21
CA HIS A 81 -4.38 -9.97 -3.33
C HIS A 81 -3.96 -11.45 -3.23
N ARG A 82 -4.73 -12.29 -2.53
CA ARG A 82 -4.43 -13.72 -2.32
C ARG A 82 -4.92 -14.51 -3.52
N ASP A 83 -6.07 -14.14 -4.05
CA ASP A 83 -6.62 -14.74 -5.25
C ASP A 83 -5.75 -14.42 -6.46
N LEU A 84 -5.27 -13.18 -6.60
CA LEU A 84 -4.29 -12.82 -7.64
C LEU A 84 -3.00 -13.63 -7.51
N ALA A 85 -2.43 -13.75 -6.31
CA ALA A 85 -1.22 -14.56 -6.12
C ALA A 85 -1.44 -16.03 -6.48
N ARG A 86 -2.59 -16.60 -6.10
CA ARG A 86 -2.98 -17.98 -6.43
C ARG A 86 -3.17 -18.17 -7.95
N LEU A 87 -3.86 -17.23 -8.61
CA LEU A 87 -4.13 -17.26 -10.06
C LEU A 87 -2.84 -17.36 -10.88
N PHE A 88 -1.78 -16.68 -10.46
CA PHE A 88 -0.52 -16.65 -11.21
C PHE A 88 0.59 -17.53 -10.61
N GLY A 89 0.29 -18.28 -9.54
CA GLY A 89 1.27 -19.16 -8.87
C GLY A 89 2.43 -18.38 -8.25
N CYS A 90 2.19 -17.14 -7.87
CA CYS A 90 3.19 -16.27 -7.27
C CYS A 90 3.29 -16.52 -5.77
N ASN A 91 4.50 -16.46 -5.21
CA ASN A 91 4.65 -16.28 -3.78
C ASN A 91 4.12 -14.90 -3.39
N LEU A 92 3.44 -14.76 -2.25
CA LEU A 92 2.90 -13.49 -1.79
C LEU A 92 3.53 -13.08 -0.47
N TYR A 93 4.16 -11.91 -0.42
CA TYR A 93 4.55 -11.29 0.84
C TYR A 93 3.49 -10.29 1.30
N LEU A 94 2.85 -10.62 2.42
CA LEU A 94 1.94 -9.74 3.14
C LEU A 94 2.77 -8.89 4.10
N SER A 95 3.04 -7.64 3.74
CA SER A 95 3.86 -6.75 4.58
C SER A 95 3.05 -6.14 5.72
N ARG A 96 3.76 -5.71 6.79
CA ARG A 96 3.22 -4.85 7.84
C ARG A 96 4.06 -3.59 7.90
N LEU A 97 3.46 -2.44 7.60
CA LEU A 97 4.16 -1.16 7.63
C LEU A 97 4.52 -0.77 9.08
N PRO A 98 5.62 -0.03 9.30
CA PRO A 98 6.02 0.41 10.64
C PRO A 98 4.89 1.15 11.36
N GLY A 99 4.72 0.87 12.66
CA GLY A 99 3.66 1.45 13.49
C GLY A 99 2.25 0.90 13.24
N HIS A 100 2.06 0.03 12.24
CA HIS A 100 0.75 -0.56 11.92
C HIS A 100 0.64 -1.99 12.47
N GLY A 101 -0.60 -2.46 12.65
CA GLY A 101 -0.93 -3.80 13.16
C GLY A 101 -0.62 -4.03 14.64
N LEU A 102 -0.05 -3.06 15.35
CA LEU A 102 0.29 -3.17 16.77
C LEU A 102 -0.94 -2.90 17.66
N ARG A 103 -0.94 -3.46 18.88
CA ARG A 103 -1.99 -3.22 19.89
C ARG A 103 -1.85 -1.90 20.63
N ALA A 104 -0.65 -1.32 20.65
CA ALA A 104 -0.41 -0.07 21.38
C ALA A 104 -1.14 1.09 20.69
N PRO A 105 -1.93 1.91 21.42
CA PRO A 105 -2.64 3.05 20.84
C PRO A 105 -1.71 4.08 20.19
N ASP A 106 -0.51 4.27 20.76
CA ASP A 106 0.50 5.18 20.24
C ASP A 106 1.55 4.49 19.35
N ALA A 107 1.21 3.34 18.73
CA ALA A 107 2.14 2.57 17.91
C ALA A 107 2.79 3.34 16.75
N MET A 108 2.17 4.43 16.28
CA MET A 108 2.72 5.30 15.25
C MET A 108 3.63 6.41 15.79
N ARG A 109 3.93 6.45 17.08
CA ARG A 109 4.89 7.38 17.67
C ARG A 109 6.27 7.21 17.02
N GLY A 110 6.85 8.33 16.59
CA GLY A 110 8.10 8.38 15.84
C GLY A 110 8.01 7.81 14.44
N LEU A 111 6.82 7.60 13.87
CA LEU A 111 6.66 7.29 12.46
C LEU A 111 7.09 8.49 11.60
N SER A 112 7.65 8.22 10.43
CA SER A 112 8.06 9.24 9.46
C SER A 112 8.00 8.66 8.05
N ALA A 113 8.05 9.52 7.03
CA ALA A 113 8.11 9.06 5.64
C ALA A 113 9.33 8.16 5.39
N ALA A 114 10.48 8.48 5.99
CA ALA A 114 11.69 7.67 5.90
C ALA A 114 11.47 6.25 6.45
N ARG A 115 10.78 6.12 7.60
CA ARG A 115 10.48 4.81 8.19
C ARG A 115 9.49 4.02 7.34
N LEU A 116 8.45 4.67 6.82
CA LEU A 116 7.50 4.04 5.91
C LEU A 116 8.19 3.52 4.64
N MET A 117 9.04 4.34 4.02
CA MET A 117 9.83 3.95 2.85
C MET A 117 10.81 2.83 3.17
N GLN A 118 11.43 2.80 4.35
CA GLN A 118 12.30 1.70 4.76
C GLN A 118 11.52 0.39 4.96
N GLY A 119 10.29 0.47 5.50
CA GLY A 119 9.38 -0.68 5.59
C GLY A 119 9.00 -1.22 4.21
N ALA A 120 8.68 -0.33 3.27
CA ALA A 120 8.37 -0.69 1.89
C ALA A 120 9.61 -1.28 1.16
N ALA A 121 10.80 -0.71 1.37
CA ALA A 121 12.06 -1.25 0.85
C ALA A 121 12.35 -2.66 1.36
N THR A 122 12.09 -2.90 2.65
CA THR A 122 12.19 -4.23 3.25
C THR A 122 11.22 -5.21 2.59
N ALA A 123 9.98 -4.78 2.35
CA ALA A 123 8.99 -5.60 1.67
C ALA A 123 9.39 -5.94 0.24
N LEU A 124 9.97 -4.98 -0.50
CA LEU A 124 10.50 -5.23 -1.85
C LEU A 124 11.69 -6.20 -1.82
N ALA A 125 12.58 -6.09 -0.83
CA ALA A 125 13.70 -7.02 -0.66
C ALA A 125 13.22 -8.46 -0.41
N VAL A 126 12.19 -8.64 0.44
CA VAL A 126 11.55 -9.95 0.66
C VAL A 126 10.91 -10.46 -0.65
N GLY A 127 10.20 -9.60 -1.39
CA GLY A 127 9.65 -9.95 -2.70
C GLY A 127 10.70 -10.50 -3.67
N ARG A 128 11.88 -9.86 -3.73
CA ARG A 128 13.00 -10.32 -4.57
C ARG A 128 13.61 -11.66 -4.10
N ALA A 129 13.56 -11.92 -2.78
CA ALA A 129 14.03 -13.18 -2.23
C ALA A 129 13.10 -14.35 -2.57
N ILE A 130 11.79 -14.09 -2.70
CA ILE A 130 10.77 -15.13 -2.95
C ILE A 130 10.33 -15.24 -4.41
N GLY A 131 10.75 -14.34 -5.30
CA GLY A 131 10.47 -14.50 -6.73
C GLY A 131 11.45 -13.81 -7.68
N ASP A 132 11.38 -14.19 -8.96
CA ASP A 132 12.18 -13.57 -10.04
C ASP A 132 11.57 -12.26 -10.54
N ARG A 133 10.26 -12.24 -10.83
CA ARG A 133 9.51 -11.04 -11.20
C ARG A 133 8.71 -10.55 -10.00
N VAL A 134 8.94 -9.33 -9.54
CA VAL A 134 8.24 -8.77 -8.38
C VAL A 134 7.16 -7.80 -8.81
N ILE A 135 5.91 -8.12 -8.48
CA ILE A 135 4.74 -7.26 -8.66
C ILE A 135 4.44 -6.61 -7.31
N VAL A 136 4.40 -5.28 -7.26
CA VAL A 136 4.03 -4.56 -6.03
C VAL A 136 2.59 -4.12 -6.15
N ILE A 137 1.77 -4.60 -5.22
CA ILE A 137 0.35 -4.25 -5.07
C ILE A 137 0.23 -3.30 -3.89
N GLY A 138 -0.29 -2.10 -4.11
CA GLY A 138 -0.38 -1.06 -3.07
C GLY A 138 -1.76 -0.45 -3.00
N THR A 139 -2.33 -0.41 -1.78
CA THR A 139 -3.57 0.33 -1.49
C THR A 139 -3.23 1.66 -0.83
N SER A 140 -3.81 2.78 -1.27
CA SER A 140 -3.70 4.08 -0.58
C SER A 140 -2.23 4.48 -0.31
N THR A 141 -1.83 4.67 0.95
CA THR A 141 -0.44 4.89 1.38
C THR A 141 0.52 3.84 0.81
N GLY A 142 0.13 2.57 0.79
CA GLY A 142 0.88 1.50 0.14
C GLY A 142 1.09 1.73 -1.35
N GLY A 143 0.11 2.32 -2.04
CA GLY A 143 0.23 2.75 -3.44
C GLY A 143 1.22 3.90 -3.63
N ALA A 144 1.25 4.88 -2.72
CA ALA A 144 2.25 5.95 -2.72
C ALA A 144 3.67 5.41 -2.51
N LEU A 145 3.83 4.48 -1.56
CA LEU A 145 5.10 3.79 -1.32
C LEU A 145 5.52 2.96 -2.53
N ALA A 146 4.60 2.25 -3.18
CA ALA A 146 4.87 1.47 -4.38
C ALA A 146 5.36 2.34 -5.55
N LEU A 147 4.72 3.49 -5.78
CA LEU A 147 5.17 4.48 -6.78
C LEU A 147 6.59 4.98 -6.49
N ALA A 148 6.85 5.38 -5.24
CA ALA A 148 8.17 5.86 -4.84
C ALA A 148 9.24 4.78 -4.96
N LEU A 149 8.94 3.52 -4.60
CA LEU A 149 9.85 2.40 -4.78
C LEU A 149 10.14 2.12 -6.26
N ALA A 150 9.13 2.14 -7.13
CA ALA A 150 9.34 1.90 -8.56
C ALA A 150 10.20 2.99 -9.21
N ALA A 151 10.09 4.24 -8.73
CA ALA A 151 10.96 5.32 -9.17
C ALA A 151 12.41 5.15 -8.67
N GLN A 152 12.61 4.80 -7.40
CA GLN A 152 13.94 4.68 -6.79
C GLN A 152 14.66 3.36 -7.12
N GLN A 153 13.90 2.30 -7.39
CA GLN A 153 14.39 0.93 -7.61
C GLN A 153 13.76 0.32 -8.88
N PRO A 154 13.90 0.96 -10.07
CA PRO A 154 13.15 0.58 -11.27
C PRO A 154 13.45 -0.85 -11.74
N GLN A 155 14.65 -1.37 -11.46
CA GLN A 155 15.06 -2.74 -11.79
C GLN A 155 14.50 -3.79 -10.82
N ALA A 156 14.00 -3.39 -9.65
CA ALA A 156 13.46 -4.30 -8.64
C ALA A 156 11.95 -4.53 -8.80
N VAL A 157 11.25 -3.69 -9.56
CA VAL A 157 9.78 -3.73 -9.70
C VAL A 157 9.40 -4.08 -11.13
N SER A 158 8.79 -5.25 -11.31
CA SER A 158 8.38 -5.75 -12.63
C SER A 158 7.01 -5.23 -13.08
N ALA A 159 6.13 -4.89 -12.15
CA ALA A 159 4.84 -4.24 -12.41
C ALA A 159 4.29 -3.61 -11.12
N LEU A 160 3.43 -2.60 -11.28
CA LEU A 160 2.66 -1.97 -10.22
C LEU A 160 1.17 -2.26 -10.38
N VAL A 161 0.52 -2.54 -9.26
CA VAL A 161 -0.94 -2.53 -9.12
C VAL A 161 -1.27 -1.53 -8.02
N LEU A 162 -1.93 -0.44 -8.40
CA LEU A 162 -2.28 0.65 -7.50
C LEU A 162 -3.80 0.66 -7.30
N TRP A 163 -4.24 0.42 -6.07
CA TRP A 163 -5.64 0.54 -5.68
C TRP A 163 -5.82 1.84 -4.87
N SER A 164 -6.43 2.84 -5.49
CA SER A 164 -6.65 4.19 -4.94
C SER A 164 -5.40 4.81 -4.29
N PRO A 165 -4.27 4.97 -5.01
CA PRO A 165 -3.00 5.42 -4.41
C PRO A 165 -3.10 6.83 -3.78
N LEU A 166 -2.48 7.00 -2.61
CA LEU A 166 -2.41 8.29 -1.89
C LEU A 166 -1.42 9.25 -2.56
N VAL A 167 -1.83 9.85 -3.68
CA VAL A 167 -1.06 10.93 -4.33
C VAL A 167 -1.23 12.24 -3.56
N ARG A 168 -2.48 12.57 -3.22
CA ARG A 168 -2.91 13.66 -2.34
C ARG A 168 -4.19 13.24 -1.62
N GLU A 169 -4.33 13.65 -0.38
CA GLU A 169 -5.57 13.56 0.37
C GLU A 169 -6.64 14.50 -0.20
N ARG A 170 -7.91 14.14 -0.03
CA ARG A 170 -9.03 14.99 -0.44
C ARG A 170 -9.05 16.26 0.42
N GLY A 171 -9.27 17.42 -0.23
CA GLY A 171 -9.41 18.70 0.46
C GLY A 171 -8.12 19.25 1.11
N ASN A 172 -6.95 18.68 0.80
CA ASN A 172 -5.66 19.11 1.32
C ASN A 172 -5.59 19.15 2.87
N GLN A 173 -6.24 18.19 3.53
CA GLN A 173 -6.35 18.13 4.98
C GLN A 173 -4.99 18.08 5.72
N LEU A 174 -3.91 17.68 5.05
CA LEU A 174 -2.56 17.61 5.63
C LEU A 174 -1.74 18.89 5.41
N ASP A 175 -2.19 19.83 4.59
CA ASP A 175 -1.46 21.09 4.33
C ASP A 175 -1.15 21.91 5.58
N PRO A 176 -2.04 22.00 6.60
CA PRO A 176 -1.74 22.73 7.82
C PRO A 176 -0.45 22.28 8.50
N LEU A 177 -0.05 21.00 8.40
CA LEU A 177 1.19 20.47 8.99
C LEU A 177 2.46 21.12 8.41
N LEU A 178 2.39 21.67 7.19
CA LEU A 178 3.50 22.30 6.49
C LEU A 178 3.66 23.79 6.85
N TRP A 179 2.69 24.37 7.56
CA TRP A 179 2.76 25.76 8.01
C TRP A 179 3.64 25.88 9.25
N PRO A 180 4.23 27.06 9.52
CA PRO A 180 4.86 27.34 10.80
C PRO A 180 3.89 27.07 11.96
N TRP A 181 4.32 26.28 12.94
CA TRP A 181 3.50 25.79 14.06
C TRP A 181 2.34 24.88 13.65
N GLY A 182 2.36 24.35 12.43
CA GLY A 182 1.32 23.52 11.85
C GLY A 182 1.01 22.24 12.64
N THR A 183 2.05 21.60 13.18
CA THR A 183 1.90 20.44 14.06
C THR A 183 1.19 20.78 15.37
N SER A 184 1.55 21.91 15.98
CA SER A 184 0.89 22.41 17.20
C SER A 184 -0.56 22.80 16.93
N LEU A 185 -0.84 23.39 15.78
CA LEU A 185 -2.19 23.71 15.35
C LEU A 185 -3.02 22.42 15.20
N MET A 186 -2.53 21.45 14.43
CA MET A 186 -3.21 20.17 14.22
C MET A 186 -3.43 19.40 15.52
N TRP A 187 -2.43 19.37 16.39
CA TRP A 187 -2.55 18.77 17.73
C TRP A 187 -3.70 19.40 18.53
N LEU A 188 -3.85 20.73 18.47
CA LEU A 188 -4.91 21.42 19.19
C LEU A 188 -6.29 21.25 18.55
N VAL A 189 -6.41 21.47 17.23
CA VAL A 189 -7.72 21.55 16.56
C VAL A 189 -8.25 20.21 16.09
N HIS A 190 -7.37 19.34 15.58
CA HIS A 190 -7.75 18.05 15.03
C HIS A 190 -7.68 16.95 16.08
N ASN A 191 -6.60 16.92 16.87
CA ASN A 191 -6.47 15.91 17.93
C ASN A 191 -7.05 16.36 19.28
N HIS A 192 -7.66 17.54 19.36
CA HIS A 192 -8.24 18.08 20.61
C HIS A 192 -7.26 18.10 21.79
N GLY A 193 -5.99 18.40 21.53
CA GLY A 193 -4.92 18.44 22.54
C GLY A 193 -4.42 17.05 22.97
N GLN A 194 -4.70 16.01 22.20
CA GLN A 194 -4.22 14.65 22.46
C GLN A 194 -3.11 14.25 21.47
N ASP A 195 -2.14 13.48 21.95
CA ASP A 195 -1.11 12.89 21.07
C ASP A 195 -1.70 11.85 20.12
N VAL A 196 -2.75 11.16 20.55
CA VAL A 196 -3.43 10.06 19.85
C VAL A 196 -4.90 10.40 19.65
N THR A 197 -5.36 10.39 18.40
CA THR A 197 -6.79 10.39 18.08
C THR A 197 -7.33 8.97 18.23
N HIS A 198 -8.51 8.84 18.81
CA HIS A 198 -9.18 7.56 19.04
C HIS A 198 -10.50 7.55 18.30
N GLU A 199 -10.58 6.73 17.25
CA GLU A 199 -11.82 6.43 16.52
C GLU A 199 -12.22 4.98 16.74
N PRO A 200 -13.46 4.58 16.44
CA PRO A 200 -13.83 3.16 16.42
C PRO A 200 -12.98 2.39 15.40
N ALA A 201 -12.29 1.34 15.86
CA ALA A 201 -11.59 0.42 14.96
C ALA A 201 -12.58 -0.26 14.00
N LEU A 202 -12.18 -0.43 12.74
CA LEU A 202 -13.00 -1.13 11.76
C LEU A 202 -12.54 -2.59 11.69
N GLY A 203 -13.17 -3.42 12.52
CA GLY A 203 -12.87 -4.84 12.62
C GLY A 203 -11.39 -5.11 13.02
N PRO A 204 -10.82 -6.27 12.65
CA PRO A 204 -9.43 -6.60 12.97
C PRO A 204 -8.42 -5.86 12.07
N VAL A 205 -8.88 -5.27 10.97
CA VAL A 205 -8.01 -4.80 9.88
C VAL A 205 -7.48 -3.39 10.13
N TRP A 206 -8.35 -2.43 10.48
CA TRP A 206 -7.97 -1.02 10.67
C TRP A 206 -7.96 -0.61 12.13
N THR A 207 -6.91 0.11 12.53
CA THR A 207 -6.85 0.79 13.82
C THR A 207 -7.69 2.05 13.81
N GLY A 208 -8.32 2.36 14.93
CA GLY A 208 -8.88 3.68 15.18
C GLY A 208 -7.90 4.63 15.89
N ASP A 209 -6.83 4.09 16.46
CA ASP A 209 -5.83 4.86 17.20
C ASP A 209 -4.72 5.36 16.27
N VAL A 210 -4.51 6.68 16.22
CA VAL A 210 -3.48 7.31 15.40
C VAL A 210 -2.75 8.39 16.19
N HIS A 211 -1.44 8.18 16.38
CA HIS A 211 -0.55 9.21 16.91
C HIS A 211 -0.30 10.32 15.86
N LEU A 212 -0.13 11.57 16.29
CA LEU A 212 0.10 12.73 15.40
C LEU A 212 1.22 12.51 14.35
N ASP A 213 2.29 11.83 14.75
CA ASP A 213 3.41 11.46 13.88
C ASP A 213 2.98 10.64 12.65
N GLY A 214 1.86 9.91 12.73
CA GLY A 214 1.26 9.23 11.59
C GLY A 214 0.84 10.22 10.49
N TYR A 215 0.13 11.29 10.85
CA TYR A 215 -0.26 12.34 9.91
C TYR A 215 0.94 13.13 9.39
N VAL A 216 1.94 13.38 10.25
CA VAL A 216 3.21 13.99 9.84
C VAL A 216 3.88 13.13 8.77
N ALA A 217 4.00 11.81 8.98
CA ALA A 217 4.60 10.89 8.01
C ALA A 217 3.88 10.91 6.66
N LEU A 218 2.54 10.99 6.63
CA LEU A 218 1.78 11.12 5.38
C LEU A 218 2.05 12.45 4.67
N ALA A 219 2.13 13.56 5.41
CA ALA A 219 2.45 14.87 4.85
C ALA A 219 3.87 14.90 4.26
N GLU A 220 4.85 14.38 4.98
CA GLU A 220 6.24 14.22 4.52
C GLU A 220 6.31 13.40 3.23
N LEU A 221 5.62 12.25 3.19
CA LEU A 221 5.62 11.30 2.08
C LEU A 221 4.97 11.90 0.83
N THR A 222 3.74 12.39 0.97
CA THR A 222 2.98 12.90 -0.18
C THR A 222 3.60 14.18 -0.73
N ARG A 223 4.08 15.11 0.09
CA ARG A 223 4.72 16.33 -0.42
C ARG A 223 6.13 16.09 -0.93
N GLY A 224 6.84 15.09 -0.42
CA GLY A 224 8.22 14.81 -0.79
C GLY A 224 8.37 13.90 -2.01
N LEU A 225 7.53 12.87 -2.13
CA LEU A 225 7.68 11.82 -3.14
C LEU A 225 6.55 11.74 -4.16
N MET A 226 5.35 12.29 -3.89
CA MET A 226 4.26 12.29 -4.87
C MET A 226 4.35 13.54 -5.75
N THR A 227 5.43 13.63 -6.53
CA THR A 227 5.81 14.77 -7.38
C THR A 227 5.98 14.33 -8.84
N ASP A 228 5.83 15.26 -9.77
CA ASP A 228 5.99 14.99 -11.21
C ASP A 228 7.36 14.38 -11.53
N ASP A 229 8.43 14.77 -10.82
CA ASP A 229 9.78 14.26 -11.03
C ASP A 229 9.94 12.79 -10.60
N VAL A 230 9.23 12.37 -9.56
CA VAL A 230 9.18 10.96 -9.17
C VAL A 230 8.34 10.17 -10.16
N PHE A 231 7.18 10.69 -10.59
CA PHE A 231 6.31 9.98 -11.54
C PHE A 231 7.00 9.72 -12.88
N ARG A 232 7.80 10.68 -13.37
CA ARG A 232 8.60 10.51 -14.60
C ARG A 232 9.72 9.46 -14.49
N GLN A 233 10.03 8.97 -13.30
CA GLN A 233 10.99 7.88 -13.11
C GLN A 233 10.31 6.51 -13.07
N VAL A 234 8.98 6.45 -12.96
CA VAL A 234 8.23 5.19 -12.97
C VAL A 234 8.05 4.74 -14.42
N THR A 235 8.81 3.71 -14.80
CA THR A 235 8.77 3.11 -16.15
C THR A 235 8.14 1.73 -16.19
N ALA A 236 7.98 1.07 -15.03
CA ALA A 236 7.36 -0.25 -14.93
C ALA A 236 5.90 -0.22 -15.42
N PRO A 237 5.33 -1.33 -15.94
CA PRO A 237 3.91 -1.44 -16.22
C PRO A 237 3.05 -1.06 -15.00
N VAL A 238 1.99 -0.26 -15.19
CA VAL A 238 1.12 0.22 -14.09
C VAL A 238 -0.36 -0.06 -14.35
N PHE A 239 -1.00 -0.74 -13.41
CA PHE A 239 -2.46 -0.71 -13.25
C PHE A 239 -2.84 0.29 -12.15
N MET A 240 -3.85 1.12 -12.40
CA MET A 240 -4.45 2.01 -11.40
C MET A 240 -5.97 1.86 -11.38
N GLY A 241 -6.50 1.37 -10.27
CA GLY A 241 -7.94 1.36 -9.97
C GLY A 241 -8.32 2.48 -9.01
N TYR A 242 -9.48 3.12 -9.19
CA TYR A 242 -10.00 4.14 -8.27
C TYR A 242 -11.53 4.24 -8.34
N TYR A 243 -12.14 4.91 -7.35
CA TYR A 243 -13.59 5.18 -7.31
C TYR A 243 -13.90 6.62 -7.74
N ASP A 244 -14.63 6.79 -8.85
CA ASP A 244 -15.05 8.10 -9.36
C ASP A 244 -16.34 8.02 -10.19
N ARG A 245 -17.49 7.91 -9.52
CA ARG A 245 -18.80 7.84 -10.19
C ARG A 245 -19.20 9.18 -10.79
N ASP A 246 -19.07 10.25 -10.03
CA ASP A 246 -19.37 11.63 -10.45
C ASP A 246 -18.69 12.65 -9.51
N PRO A 247 -18.73 13.98 -9.81
CA PRO A 247 -18.05 14.98 -8.99
C PRO A 247 -18.42 14.98 -7.51
N ASP A 248 -19.63 14.60 -7.16
CA ASP A 248 -20.11 14.54 -5.78
C ASP A 248 -19.86 13.16 -5.14
N HIS A 249 -19.91 12.09 -5.95
CA HIS A 249 -19.70 10.70 -5.56
C HIS A 249 -18.38 10.14 -6.12
N GLN A 250 -17.29 10.51 -5.48
CA GLN A 250 -15.95 10.02 -5.76
C GLN A 250 -15.23 9.69 -4.45
N ASP A 251 -14.04 9.09 -4.54
CA ASP A 251 -13.21 8.74 -3.39
C ASP A 251 -13.21 9.84 -2.29
N PRO A 252 -13.72 9.56 -1.07
CA PRO A 252 -13.84 10.55 -0.01
C PRO A 252 -12.52 10.83 0.71
N THR A 253 -11.50 10.01 0.49
CA THR A 253 -10.24 10.04 1.25
C THR A 253 -9.11 10.65 0.44
N VAL A 254 -8.99 10.29 -0.84
CA VAL A 254 -7.91 10.77 -1.72
C VAL A 254 -8.44 11.53 -2.93
N SER A 255 -7.62 12.43 -3.48
CA SER A 255 -7.99 13.24 -4.62
C SER A 255 -7.89 12.44 -5.93
N VAL A 256 -9.03 12.16 -6.56
CA VAL A 256 -9.08 11.52 -7.89
C VAL A 256 -8.39 12.38 -8.94
N ALA A 257 -8.56 13.70 -8.90
CA ALA A 257 -7.86 14.62 -9.79
C ALA A 257 -6.34 14.50 -9.67
N ALA A 258 -5.80 14.35 -8.45
CA ALA A 258 -4.38 14.13 -8.23
C ALA A 258 -3.92 12.76 -8.75
N MET A 259 -4.71 11.70 -8.55
CA MET A 259 -4.41 10.37 -9.11
C MET A 259 -4.36 10.39 -10.64
N ARG A 260 -5.33 11.04 -11.30
CA ARG A 260 -5.35 11.21 -12.77
C ARG A 260 -4.13 11.98 -13.25
N LYS A 261 -3.80 13.11 -12.61
CA LYS A 261 -2.59 13.88 -12.93
C LYS A 261 -1.32 13.05 -12.77
N MET A 262 -1.19 12.30 -11.67
CA MET A 262 -0.06 11.40 -11.46
C MET A 262 0.06 10.39 -12.59
N TYR A 263 -1.05 9.73 -12.94
CA TYR A 263 -1.08 8.71 -13.99
C TYR A 263 -0.61 9.26 -15.33
N ASP A 264 -1.06 10.46 -15.70
CA ASP A 264 -0.67 11.13 -16.94
C ASP A 264 0.82 11.54 -16.97
N ARG A 265 1.47 11.64 -15.80
CA ARG A 265 2.89 11.99 -15.64
C ARG A 265 3.84 10.78 -15.57
N LEU A 266 3.32 9.55 -15.50
CA LEU A 266 4.14 8.34 -15.52
C LEU A 266 4.93 8.24 -16.82
N ALA A 267 6.19 7.79 -16.72
CA ALA A 267 7.01 7.47 -17.90
C ALA A 267 6.73 6.07 -18.47
N THR A 268 5.86 5.30 -17.83
CA THR A 268 5.34 4.02 -18.34
C THR A 268 4.69 4.21 -19.71
N PRO A 269 5.08 3.43 -20.74
CA PRO A 269 4.46 3.49 -22.06
C PRO A 269 2.94 3.25 -22.01
N ASP A 270 2.17 3.90 -22.89
CA ASP A 270 0.71 3.78 -22.94
C ASP A 270 0.21 2.34 -23.09
N THR A 271 0.95 1.52 -23.84
CA THR A 271 0.63 0.09 -24.01
C THR A 271 0.83 -0.74 -22.74
N LEU A 272 1.54 -0.20 -21.75
CA LEU A 272 1.89 -0.85 -20.48
C LEU A 272 1.22 -0.20 -19.27
N ARG A 273 0.37 0.81 -19.45
CA ARG A 273 -0.40 1.41 -18.34
C ARG A 273 -1.90 1.27 -18.58
N ARG A 274 -2.64 0.91 -17.54
CA ARG A 274 -4.11 0.84 -17.55
C ARG A 274 -4.68 1.55 -16.32
N ARG A 275 -5.62 2.47 -16.53
CA ARG A 275 -6.47 3.02 -15.46
C ARG A 275 -7.88 2.46 -15.58
N VAL A 276 -8.53 2.15 -14.47
CA VAL A 276 -9.92 1.68 -14.43
C VAL A 276 -10.66 2.41 -13.32
N ASP A 277 -11.81 2.98 -13.67
CA ASP A 277 -12.75 3.53 -12.70
C ASP A 277 -13.73 2.42 -12.25
N PHE A 278 -14.00 2.38 -10.96
CA PHE A 278 -14.94 1.48 -10.30
C PHE A 278 -16.05 2.31 -9.64
N PRO A 279 -17.05 2.78 -10.42
CA PRO A 279 -18.09 3.69 -9.91
C PRO A 279 -19.02 3.03 -8.89
N ASP A 280 -19.01 1.69 -8.79
CA ASP A 280 -19.80 0.94 -7.80
C ASP A 280 -18.99 0.55 -6.56
N ALA A 281 -17.77 1.05 -6.42
CA ALA A 281 -16.96 0.76 -5.25
C ALA A 281 -17.51 1.41 -3.99
N ASP A 282 -18.05 2.64 -4.12
CA ASP A 282 -18.62 3.49 -3.06
C ASP A 282 -17.74 3.73 -1.83
N THR A 283 -16.43 3.46 -1.97
CA THR A 283 -15.47 3.58 -0.88
C THR A 283 -14.07 3.82 -1.42
N HIS A 284 -13.20 4.33 -0.56
CA HIS A 284 -11.77 4.47 -0.84
C HIS A 284 -11.08 3.10 -1.05
N VAL A 285 -11.44 2.10 -0.25
CA VAL A 285 -10.80 0.78 -0.23
C VAL A 285 -11.48 -0.16 -1.23
N ILE A 286 -11.22 0.07 -2.52
CA ILE A 286 -11.96 -0.55 -3.63
C ILE A 286 -11.80 -2.08 -3.75
N ALA A 287 -10.68 -2.63 -3.26
CA ALA A 287 -10.34 -4.06 -3.42
C ALA A 287 -10.77 -4.94 -2.23
N SER A 288 -11.23 -4.34 -1.14
CA SER A 288 -11.59 -5.06 0.08
C SER A 288 -13.05 -5.49 0.04
N SER A 289 -13.32 -6.79 0.22
CA SER A 289 -14.69 -7.31 0.37
C SER A 289 -15.41 -6.75 1.60
N LEU A 290 -14.66 -6.28 2.60
CA LEU A 290 -15.21 -5.70 3.84
C LEU A 290 -15.71 -4.26 3.68
N ARG A 291 -15.33 -3.59 2.58
CA ARG A 291 -15.58 -2.15 2.39
C ARG A 291 -16.23 -1.83 1.05
N SER A 292 -16.00 -2.64 0.02
CA SER A 292 -16.40 -2.32 -1.34
C SER A 292 -17.26 -3.39 -1.98
N HIS A 293 -18.31 -2.95 -2.66
CA HIS A 293 -19.13 -3.80 -3.53
C HIS A 293 -18.44 -4.13 -4.86
N ALA A 294 -17.35 -3.43 -5.20
CA ALA A 294 -16.60 -3.64 -6.43
C ALA A 294 -15.39 -4.58 -6.29
N ALA A 295 -15.13 -5.16 -5.12
CA ALA A 295 -13.92 -5.96 -4.86
C ALA A 295 -13.67 -7.07 -5.91
N ALA A 296 -14.73 -7.79 -6.32
CA ALA A 296 -14.66 -8.79 -7.38
C ALA A 296 -14.27 -8.18 -8.74
N ALA A 297 -14.85 -7.02 -9.09
CA ALA A 297 -14.54 -6.31 -10.33
C ALA A 297 -13.09 -5.78 -10.34
N VAL A 298 -12.60 -5.27 -9.20
CA VAL A 298 -11.21 -4.83 -9.03
C VAL A 298 -10.25 -5.99 -9.20
N CYS A 299 -10.53 -7.15 -8.58
CA CYS A 299 -9.74 -8.36 -8.74
C CYS A 299 -9.70 -8.80 -10.21
N ARG A 300 -10.85 -8.91 -10.89
CA ARG A 300 -10.92 -9.28 -12.31
C ARG A 300 -10.15 -8.34 -13.22
N ALA A 301 -10.32 -7.03 -13.06
CA ALA A 301 -9.63 -6.04 -13.88
C ALA A 301 -8.11 -6.10 -13.68
N THR A 302 -7.69 -6.34 -12.43
CA THR A 302 -6.27 -6.54 -12.08
C THR A 302 -5.75 -7.85 -12.69
N GLN A 303 -6.50 -8.95 -12.58
CA GLN A 303 -6.17 -10.25 -13.19
C GLN A 303 -5.98 -10.10 -14.71
N ALA A 304 -6.96 -9.52 -15.40
CA ALA A 304 -6.89 -9.32 -16.85
C ALA A 304 -5.67 -8.46 -17.23
N TYR A 305 -5.39 -7.40 -16.48
CA TYR A 305 -4.19 -6.59 -16.72
C TYR A 305 -2.88 -7.38 -16.53
N LEU A 306 -2.76 -8.13 -15.43
CA LEU A 306 -1.58 -8.93 -15.14
C LEU A 306 -1.35 -10.04 -16.18
N HIS A 307 -2.43 -10.61 -16.71
CA HIS A 307 -2.34 -11.59 -17.78
C HIS A 307 -2.04 -10.94 -19.14
N ASP A 308 -2.90 -10.03 -19.59
CA ASP A 308 -2.91 -9.53 -20.97
C ASP A 308 -1.77 -8.53 -21.25
N VAL A 309 -1.38 -7.75 -20.24
CA VAL A 309 -0.41 -6.64 -20.41
C VAL A 309 0.94 -7.00 -19.80
N VAL A 310 0.95 -7.54 -18.58
CA VAL A 310 2.21 -7.93 -17.90
C VAL A 310 2.71 -9.30 -18.38
N GLY A 311 1.84 -10.11 -18.98
CA GLY A 311 2.20 -11.42 -19.52
C GLY A 311 2.48 -12.45 -18.43
N LEU A 312 1.74 -12.42 -17.31
CA LEU A 312 1.83 -13.47 -16.30
C LEU A 312 0.99 -14.69 -16.76
N PRO A 313 1.57 -15.90 -16.81
CA PRO A 313 0.82 -17.10 -17.10
C PRO A 313 -0.01 -17.52 -15.88
N TYR A 314 -1.20 -18.07 -16.11
CA TYR A 314 -1.98 -18.68 -15.04
C TYR A 314 -1.27 -19.92 -14.48
N ALA A 315 -1.42 -20.15 -13.18
CA ALA A 315 -0.94 -21.35 -12.53
C ALA A 315 -1.64 -22.60 -13.10
N PRO A 316 -0.92 -23.73 -13.24
CA PRO A 316 -1.54 -24.97 -13.70
C PRO A 316 -2.72 -25.40 -12.82
N GLY A 317 -3.86 -25.70 -13.44
CA GLY A 317 -5.05 -26.21 -12.75
C GLY A 317 -5.81 -25.20 -11.89
N VAL A 318 -5.46 -23.90 -11.96
CA VAL A 318 -6.20 -22.86 -11.22
C VAL A 318 -7.54 -22.55 -11.88
N ASP A 319 -8.56 -22.29 -11.06
CA ASP A 319 -9.82 -21.73 -11.53
C ASP A 319 -9.63 -20.25 -11.90
N ILE A 320 -9.74 -19.93 -13.18
CA ILE A 320 -9.62 -18.55 -13.69
C ILE A 320 -10.76 -17.64 -13.23
N GLY A 321 -11.88 -18.22 -12.77
CA GLY A 321 -13.03 -17.52 -12.20
C GLY A 321 -12.86 -17.18 -10.72
N LEU A 322 -11.68 -17.36 -10.12
CA LEU A 322 -11.46 -17.15 -8.69
C LEU A 322 -11.87 -15.74 -8.21
N CYS A 323 -11.56 -14.69 -8.99
CA CYS A 323 -12.00 -13.32 -8.68
C CYS A 323 -13.53 -13.15 -8.72
N ASP A 324 -14.26 -13.98 -9.48
CA ASP A 324 -15.73 -13.97 -9.54
C ASP A 324 -16.39 -14.56 -8.30
N ALA A 325 -15.64 -15.34 -7.51
CA ALA A 325 -16.13 -15.91 -6.26
C ALA A 325 -16.07 -14.92 -5.09
N ILE A 326 -15.44 -13.75 -5.26
CA ILE A 326 -15.38 -12.73 -4.21
C ILE A 326 -16.80 -12.22 -3.91
N ARG A 327 -17.18 -12.30 -2.64
CA ARG A 327 -18.46 -11.81 -2.09
C ARG A 327 -18.17 -10.71 -1.07
N PRO A 328 -19.16 -9.86 -0.75
CA PRO A 328 -19.04 -8.93 0.38
C PRO A 328 -18.75 -9.67 1.70
N ASP A 329 -18.12 -8.96 2.64
CA ASP A 329 -17.94 -9.37 4.03
C ASP A 329 -17.10 -10.64 4.28
N ILE A 330 -16.31 -11.08 3.29
CA ILE A 330 -15.33 -12.15 3.51
C ILE A 330 -14.20 -11.63 4.39
N VAL A 331 -13.98 -12.31 5.52
CA VAL A 331 -12.93 -12.01 6.52
C VAL A 331 -11.66 -12.83 6.20
N PRO A 332 -10.44 -12.26 6.37
CA PRO A 332 -9.14 -12.88 6.09
C PRO A 332 -8.85 -14.27 6.68
#